data_AF-A0A357YQA7-F1
#
_entry.id   AF-A0A357YQA7-F1
#
_cell.length_a   1.000
_cell.length_b   1.000
_cell.length_c   1.000
_cell.angle_alpha   90.00
_cell.angle_beta   90.00
_cell.angle_gamma   90.00
#
_symmetry.space_group_name_H-M   'P 1'
#
loop_
_entity.id
_entity.type
_entity.pdbx_description
1 polymer ?
#
loop_
_entity_poly.entity_id
_entity_poly.type
_entity_poly.pdbx_seq_one_letter_code
_entity_poly.pdbx_strand_id
1 'polypeptide(L)' 'MFDDEYFMKQALLEAHKAFDKNEIPVGAVVVSEQRVIARAHNLT' A
#
# COMPACT_ATOMS: atom_id res chain seq x y z
N MET A 1 -2.15 -17.02 -9.12
CA MET A 1 -1.00 -16.18 -9.50
C MET A 1 -1.30 -14.81 -8.95
N PHE A 2 -0.44 -14.23 -8.12
CA PHE A 2 -0.67 -12.86 -7.65
C PHE A 2 -0.34 -11.91 -8.80
N ASP A 3 -1.29 -11.05 -9.15
CA ASP A 3 -1.15 -10.04 -10.19
C ASP A 3 -1.03 -8.64 -9.57
N ASP A 4 -0.77 -7.64 -10.41
CA ASP A 4 -0.60 -6.26 -9.97
C ASP A 4 -1.86 -5.73 -9.25
N GLU A 5 -3.05 -6.21 -9.62
CA GLU A 5 -4.31 -5.83 -8.97
C GLU A 5 -4.36 -6.29 -7.51
N TYR A 6 -3.91 -7.52 -7.21
CA TYR A 6 -3.81 -8.01 -5.84
C TYR A 6 -2.90 -7.11 -4.99
N PHE A 7 -1.71 -6.75 -5.50
CA PHE A 7 -0.78 -5.90 -4.77
C PHE A 7 -1.29 -4.46 -4.65
N MET A 8 -1.98 -3.95 -5.67
CA MET A 8 -2.56 -2.62 -5.60
C MET A 8 -3.69 -2.49 -4.60
N LYS A 9 -4.51 -3.53 -4.41
CA LYS A 9 -5.48 -3.56 -3.30
C LYS A 9 -4.80 -3.41 -1.94
N GLN A 10 -3.60 -3.98 -1.77
CA GLN A 10 -2.83 -3.82 -0.52
C GLN A 10 -2.30 -2.39 -0.36
N ALA A 11 -1.85 -1.74 -1.42
CA ALA A 11 -1.41 -0.34 -1.37
C ALA A 11 -2.58 0.62 -1.07
N LEU A 12 -3.77 0.35 -1.63
CA LEU A 12 -4.98 1.11 -1.32
C LEU A 12 -5.36 1.04 0.17
N LEU A 13 -5.18 -0.12 0.81
CA LEU A 13 -5.40 -0.24 2.26
C LEU A 13 -4.46 0.67 3.06
N GLU A 14 -3.21 0.84 2.62
CA GLU A 14 -2.28 1.79 3.25
C GLU A 14 -2.70 3.25 2.97
N ALA A 15 -3.16 3.56 1.76
CA ALA A 15 -3.69 4.89 1.43
C ALA A 15 -4.88 5.29 2.31
N HIS A 16 -5.77 4.33 2.62
CA HIS A 16 -6.87 4.55 3.56
C HIS A 16 -6.38 4.87 4.98
N LYS A 17 -5.29 4.24 5.45
CA LYS A 17 -4.71 4.58 6.75
C LYS A 17 -4.13 5.99 6.80
N ALA A 18 -3.54 6.46 5.70
CA ALA A 18 -3.15 7.86 5.57
C ALA A 18 -4.38 8.77 5.63
N PHE A 19 -5.44 8.44 4.87
CA PHE A 19 -6.69 9.18 4.93
C PHE A 19 -7.26 9.30 6.36
N ASP A 20 -7.30 8.19 7.10
CA ASP A 20 -7.79 8.15 8.49
C ASP A 20 -6.93 8.99 9.45
N LYS A 21 -5.67 9.24 9.08
CA LYS A 21 -4.73 10.12 9.80
C LYS A 21 -4.79 11.58 9.35
N ASN A 22 -5.73 11.94 8.48
CA ASN A 22 -5.82 13.26 7.82
C ASN A 22 -4.59 13.60 6.95
N GLU A 23 -3.92 12.58 6.44
CA GLU A 23 -2.78 12.70 5.51
C GLU A 23 -3.24 12.65 4.05
N ILE A 24 -2.36 13.04 3.14
CA ILE A 24 -2.58 12.82 1.70
C ILE A 24 -2.66 11.30 1.45
N PRO A 25 -3.75 10.78 0.86
CA PRO A 25 -4.02 9.33 0.84
C PRO A 25 -3.19 8.62 -0.24
N VAL A 26 -1.92 8.38 0.08
CA VAL A 26 -0.98 7.62 -0.75
C VAL A 26 -0.47 6.43 0.04
N GLY A 27 -0.48 5.26 -0.60
CA GLY A 27 0.03 4.01 -0.05
C GLY A 27 0.95 3.32 -1.05
N ALA A 28 1.94 2.60 -0.52
CA ALA A 28 2.96 1.91 -1.30
C ALA A 28 3.23 0.51 -0.73
N VAL A 29 3.53 -0.43 -1.63
CA VAL A 29 3.93 -1.80 -1.30
C VAL A 29 5.19 -2.17 -2.07
N VAL A 30 6.12 -2.87 -1.41
CA VAL A 30 7.31 -3.43 -2.07
C VAL A 30 7.14 -4.94 -2.14
N VAL A 31 7.28 -5.50 -3.33
CA VAL A 31 7.10 -6.93 -3.62
C VAL A 31 8.42 -7.53 -4.09
N SER A 32 8.79 -8.67 -3.54
CA SER A 32 9.91 -9.51 -4.00
C SER A 32 9.45 -10.96 -4.01
N GLU A 33 9.78 -11.71 -5.06
CA GLU A 33 9.41 -13.13 -5.20
C GLU A 33 7.91 -13.41 -4.94
N GLN A 34 7.03 -12.57 -5.51
CA GLN A 34 5.57 -12.65 -5.33
C GLN A 34 5.09 -12.47 -3.88
N ARG A 35 5.93 -11.94 -2.99
CA ARG A 35 5.64 -11.68 -1.59
C ARG A 35 5.82 -10.21 -1.26
N VAL A 36 4.88 -9.63 -0.51
CA VAL A 36 5.03 -8.27 0.04
C VAL A 36 6.09 -8.28 1.14
N ILE A 37 7.14 -7.49 0.98
CA ILE A 37 8.25 -7.35 1.95
C ILE A 37 8.18 -6.04 2.74
N ALA A 38 7.46 -5.04 2.23
CA ALA A 38 7.21 -3.79 2.94
C ALA A 38 5.88 -3.14 2.53
N ARG A 39 5.30 -2.37 3.45
CA ARG A 39 4.09 -1.56 3.25
C ARG A 39 4.29 -0.21 3.94
N ALA A 40 3.86 0.87 3.30
CA ALA A 40 3.96 2.22 3.85
C ALA A 40 2.82 3.11 3.33
N HIS A 41 2.55 4.19 4.06
CA HIS A 41 1.63 5.26 3.66
C HIS A 41 2.26 6.63 3.89
N ASN A 42 1.69 7.67 3.28
CA ASN A 42 2.15 9.04 3.46
C ASN A 42 2.11 9.46 4.94
N LEU A 43 3.14 10.17 5.37
CA LEU A 43 3.30 10.74 6.72
C LEU A 43 3.94 12.12 6.54
N THR A 44 3.18 13.20 6.69
CA THR A 44 3.61 14.59 6.44
C THR A 44 3.30 15.50 7.62
#